data_AF-A0A956GFS2-F1
#
_entry.id   AF-A0A956GFS2-F1
#
_cell.length_a   1.000
_cell.length_b   1.000
_cell.length_c   1.000
_cell.angle_alpha   90.00
_cell.angle_beta   90.00
_cell.angle_gamma   90.00
#
_symmetry.space_group_name_H-M   'P 1'
#
loop_
_entity.id
_entity.type
_entity.pdbx_description
1 polymer ?
#
loop_
_entity_poly.entity_id
_entity_poly.type
_entity_poly.pdbx_seq_one_letter_code
_entity_poly.pdbx_strand_id
1 'polypeptide(L)' 'MDVTIGRVVDGKIVVEGDELPEGSTVGIFVSSESEPYKLSDDEAAELDRAIADVRAGQHVDADTHLARLTSASTPREQR' A
#
# COMPACT_ATOMS: atom_id res chain seq x y z
N MET A 1 -14.25 9.12 -10.46
CA MET A 1 -13.07 8.61 -11.19
C MET A 1 -12.77 7.31 -10.51
N ASP A 2 -13.16 6.24 -11.17
CA ASP A 2 -13.18 4.91 -10.61
C ASP A 2 -12.05 4.12 -11.27
N VAL A 3 -11.18 3.53 -10.45
CA VAL A 3 -10.02 2.80 -10.92
C VAL A 3 -10.36 1.32 -10.84
N THR A 4 -10.40 0.66 -11.99
CA THR A 4 -10.60 -0.78 -12.08
C THR A 4 -9.34 -1.44 -12.62
N ILE A 5 -8.92 -2.52 -11.96
CA ILE A 5 -7.72 -3.27 -12.32
C ILE A 5 -8.16 -4.47 -13.17
N GLY A 6 -7.61 -4.58 -14.37
CA GLY A 6 -7.84 -5.69 -15.28
C GLY A 6 -6.54 -6.33 -15.72
N ARG A 7 -6.63 -7.54 -16.28
CA ARG A 7 -5.50 -8.28 -16.84
C ARG A 7 -5.59 -8.32 -18.36
N VAL A 8 -4.45 -8.21 -19.03
CA VAL A 8 -4.37 -8.43 -20.48
C VAL A 8 -4.38 -9.93 -20.78
N VAL A 9 -5.38 -10.41 -21.53
CA VAL A 9 -5.53 -11.78 -22.04
C VAL A 9 -5.80 -11.70 -23.54
N ASP A 10 -4.99 -12.36 -24.37
CA ASP A 10 -5.09 -12.34 -25.84
C ASP A 10 -5.16 -10.92 -26.45
N GLY A 11 -4.41 -9.98 -25.87
CA GLY A 11 -4.38 -8.58 -26.31
C GLY A 11 -5.62 -7.77 -25.93
N LYS A 12 -6.52 -8.31 -25.09
CA LYS A 12 -7.71 -7.64 -24.57
C LYS A 12 -7.59 -7.44 -23.06
N ILE A 13 -8.12 -6.33 -22.55
CA ILE A 13 -8.19 -6.08 -21.11
C ILE A 13 -9.44 -6.79 -20.59
N VAL A 14 -9.23 -7.79 -19.74
CA VAL A 14 -10.29 -8.48 -18.99
C VAL A 14 -10.35 -7.84 -17.62
N VAL A 15 -11.48 -7.22 -17.30
CA VAL A 15 -11.75 -6.61 -16.00
C VAL A 15 -12.58 -7.59 -15.19
N GLU A 16 -12.14 -7.94 -13.99
CA GLU A 16 -12.91 -8.75 -13.06
C GLU A 16 -13.76 -7.83 -12.15
N GLY A 17 -15.04 -8.15 -11.99
CA GLY A 17 -15.97 -7.34 -11.18
C GLY A 17 -17.11 -6.75 -12.00
N ASP A 18 -17.60 -5.57 -11.59
CA ASP A 18 -18.72 -4.89 -12.23
C ASP A 18 -18.41 -4.50 -13.68
N GLU A 19 -19.37 -4.72 -14.57
CA GLU A 19 -19.25 -4.35 -15.98
C GLU A 19 -19.20 -2.83 -16.14
N LEU A 20 -18.25 -2.34 -16.94
CA LEU A 20 -18.19 -0.94 -17.30
C LEU A 20 -19.38 -0.59 -18.21
N PRO A 21 -20.08 0.54 -17.97
CA PRO A 21 -21.21 0.94 -18.80
C PRO A 21 -20.80 1.09 -20.27
N GLU A 22 -21.65 0.61 -21.18
CA GLU A 22 -21.45 0.77 -22.61
C GLU A 22 -21.27 2.25 -22.99
N GLY A 23 -20.31 2.54 -23.86
CA GLY A 23 -19.99 3.90 -24.30
C GLY A 23 -19.08 4.70 -23.35
N SER A 24 -18.60 4.09 -22.27
CA SER A 24 -17.64 4.74 -21.34
C SER A 24 -16.28 4.98 -21.98
N THR A 25 -15.73 6.19 -21.81
CA THR A 25 -14.33 6.50 -22.15
C THR A 25 -13.41 6.01 -21.04
N VAL A 26 -12.49 5.10 -21.38
CA VAL A 26 -11.53 4.52 -20.42
C VAL A 26 -10.12 5.06 -20.63
N GLY A 27 -9.41 5.32 -19.52
CA GLY A 27 -7.98 5.61 -19.52
C GLY A 27 -7.19 4.36 -19.14
N ILE A 28 -6.23 3.95 -19.97
CA ILE A 28 -5.37 2.79 -19.69
C ILE A 28 -4.06 3.30 -19.08
N PHE A 29 -3.81 2.92 -17.83
CA PHE A 29 -2.56 3.18 -17.14
C PHE A 29 -1.69 1.93 -17.19
N VAL A 30 -0.71 1.93 -18.09
CA VAL A 30 0.30 0.88 -18.14
C VAL A 30 1.44 1.31 -17.22
N SER A 31 1.64 0.58 -16.12
CA SER A 31 2.89 0.72 -15.37
C SER A 31 4.01 0.21 -16.28
N SER A 32 4.89 1.10 -16.74
CA SER A 32 6.16 0.70 -17.34
C SER A 32 6.82 -0.23 -16.33
N GLU A 33 7.05 -1.48 -16.72
CA GLU A 33 7.56 -2.58 -15.89
C GLU A 33 8.07 -2.07 -14.56
N SER A 34 7.25 -2.18 -13.52
CA SER A 34 7.75 -1.97 -12.17
C SER A 34 8.88 -2.99 -12.07
N GLU A 35 10.14 -2.54 -12.15
CA GLU A 35 11.27 -3.38 -11.80
C GLU A 35 10.86 -4.02 -10.49
N PRO A 36 10.70 -5.37 -10.45
CA PRO A 36 10.20 -6.01 -9.26
C PRO A 36 11.12 -5.53 -8.15
N TYR A 37 10.55 -4.85 -7.15
CA TYR A 37 11.34 -4.29 -6.08
C TYR A 37 12.06 -5.46 -5.40
N LYS A 38 13.34 -5.59 -5.70
CA LYS A 38 14.18 -6.68 -5.21
C LYS A 38 14.80 -6.17 -3.92
N LEU A 39 14.37 -6.78 -2.83
CA LEU A 39 15.06 -6.64 -1.56
C LEU A 39 16.48 -7.17 -1.73
N SER A 40 17.45 -6.41 -1.24
CA SER A 40 18.76 -6.95 -0.89
C SER A 40 18.63 -8.01 0.21
N ASP A 41 19.66 -8.84 0.38
CA ASP A 41 19.66 -9.87 1.44
C ASP A 41 19.48 -9.25 2.84
N ASP A 42 20.04 -8.05 3.06
CA ASP A 42 19.91 -7.32 4.32
C ASP A 42 18.48 -6.80 4.53
N GLU A 43 17.85 -6.23 3.51
CA GLU A 43 16.45 -5.76 3.57
C GLU A 43 15.47 -6.94 3.77
N ALA A 44 15.73 -8.08 3.12
CA ALA A 44 14.93 -9.30 3.33
C ALA A 44 15.07 -9.82 4.77
N ALA A 45 16.29 -9.85 5.30
CA ALA A 45 16.53 -10.24 6.69
C ALA A 45 15.91 -9.26 7.70
N GLU A 46 15.89 -7.96 7.40
CA GLU A 46 15.18 -6.96 8.21
C GLU A 46 13.66 -7.19 8.20
N LEU A 47 13.08 -7.44 7.03
CA LEU A 47 11.66 -7.73 6.88
C LEU A 47 11.25 -8.99 7.65
N ASP A 48 12.04 -10.06 7.56
CA ASP A 48 11.78 -11.30 8.30
C ASP A 48 11.82 -11.11 9.81
N ARG A 49 12.75 -10.28 10.32
CA ARG A 49 12.78 -9.91 11.74
C ARG A 49 11.54 -9.12 12.14
N ALA A 50 11.14 -8.12 11.36
CA ALA A 50 9.94 -7.33 11.64
C ALA A 50 8.67 -8.20 11.66
N ILE A 51 8.56 -9.19 10.77
CA ILE A 51 7.46 -10.16 10.78
C ILE A 51 7.47 -11.00 12.06
N ALA A 52 8.65 -11.45 12.51
CA ALA A 52 8.80 -12.19 13.76
C ALA A 52 8.40 -11.34 14.98
N ASP A 53 8.82 -10.08 15.04
CA ASP A 53 8.47 -9.13 16.09
C ASP A 53 6.95 -8.93 16.19
N VAL A 54 6.27 -8.72 15.05
CA VAL A 54 4.80 -8.59 15.00
C VAL A 54 4.13 -9.84 15.54
N ARG A 55 4.58 -11.04 15.13
CA ARG A 55 4.05 -12.32 15.61
C ARG A 55 4.28 -12.55 17.10
N ALA A 56 5.39 -12.04 17.64
CA ALA A 56 5.69 -12.07 19.07
C ALA A 56 4.92 -11.00 19.87
N GLY A 57 4.08 -10.17 19.22
CA GLY A 57 3.37 -9.07 19.87
C GLY A 57 4.25 -7.85 20.16
N GLN A 58 5.46 -7.80 19.61
CA GLN A 58 6.40 -6.69 19.75
C GLN A 58 6.10 -5.58 18.73
N HIS A 59 4.86 -5.13 18.71
CA HIS A 59 4.40 -4.03 17.87
C HIS A 59 3.52 -3.09 18.68
N VAL A 60 3.28 -1.90 18.12
CA VAL A 60 2.33 -0.93 18.66
C VAL A 60 1.28 -0.67 17.59
N ASP A 61 0.03 -0.59 18.02
CA ASP A 61 -1.09 -0.24 17.16
C ASP A 61 -0.92 1.18 16.57
N ALA A 62 -1.27 1.32 15.29
CA ALA A 62 -1.03 2.54 14.53
C ALA A 62 -1.80 3.73 15.09
N ASP A 63 -3.09 3.57 15.40
CA ASP A 63 -3.93 4.63 15.96
C ASP A 63 -3.41 5.08 17.32
N THR A 64 -3.01 4.10 18.16
CA THR A 64 -2.39 4.35 19.46
C THR A 64 -1.07 5.13 19.33
N HIS A 65 -0.23 4.78 18.35
CA HIS A 65 1.03 5.47 18.12
C HIS A 65 0.81 6.91 17.62
N LEU A 66 -0.11 7.11 16.67
CA LEU A 66 -0.45 8.42 16.12
C LEU A 66 -1.07 9.33 17.18
N ALA A 67 -1.94 8.80 18.05
CA ALA A 67 -2.48 9.54 19.19
C ALA A 67 -1.38 10.01 20.16
N ARG A 68 -0.35 9.18 20.39
CA ARG A 68 0.81 9.58 21.23
C ARG A 68 1.61 10.70 20.60
N LEU A 69 1.94 10.60 19.31
CA LEU A 69 2.70 11.64 18.59
C LEU A 69 1.96 12.98 18.56
N THR A 70 0.65 12.95 18.33
CA THR A 70 -0.18 14.17 18.34
C THR A 70 -0.28 14.77 19.74
N SER A 71 -0.46 13.95 20.79
CA SER A 71 -0.48 14.44 22.18
C SER A 71 0.87 15.01 22.65
N ALA A 72 1.99 14.46 22.19
CA ALA A 72 3.34 14.92 22.50
C ALA A 72 3.74 16.20 21.76
N SER A 73 2.99 16.60 20.74
CA SER A 73 3.23 17.81 19.95
C SER A 73 2.62 19.09 20.53
N THR A 74 1.96 19.03 21.69
CA THR A 74 1.43 20.24 22.37
C THR A 74 2.58 21.11 22.88
N PRO A 75 2.72 22.38 22.43
CA PRO A 75 3.84 23.24 22.79
C PRO A 75 3.92 23.55 24.29
N ARG A 76 5.16 23.60 24.79
CA ARG A 76 5.53 24.32 26.02
C ARG A 76 5.29 25.82 25.82
N GLU A 77 4.05 26.28 25.92
CA GLU A 77 3.71 27.71 26.08
C GLU A 77 2.85 27.89 27.33
N GLN A 78 3.49 27.78 28.49
CA GLN A 78 3.05 28.44 29.72
C GLN A 78 4.29 28.82 30.53
N ARG A 79 4.87 29.99 30.23
CA ARG A 79 5.62 30.82 31.16
C ARG A 79 5.47 32.28 30.81
#